data_AF-A0AAD8FBL2-F1
#
_entry.id   AF-A0AAD8FBL2-F1
#
_cell.length_a   1.000
_cell.length_b   1.000
_cell.length_c   1.000
_cell.angle_alpha   90.00
_cell.angle_beta   90.00
_cell.angle_gamma   90.00
#
_symmetry.space_group_name_H-M   'P 1'
#
loop_
_entity.id
_entity.type
_entity.pdbx_description
1 polymer ?
#
loop_
_entity_poly.entity_id
_entity_poly.type
_entity_poly.pdbx_seq_one_letter_code
_entity_poly.pdbx_strand_id
1 'polypeptide(L)'
;MANRRGNIRLDDILPPSVSLRWLVASILFMFLAPVFLIFLVLRCVKNQCMLLQLPMVIPTQPNVYFSMFSFYVVIGYILIVLLLAITHVPAVSYTENQAFSSMVTCITVLLVTYYLNPSLIKLLHSEYLHLLCVTTVLCYFLSFVFYILGRFGICTKDRDFTWPAAIFYGNTISIKIGDLDLKYFFYVYAGMIGWVLLDMIIFLNMIMEHKWNSSVIFLTITQSIFIAYTLYNEQFMQRKPFVKYVGLGFLWLMRVLMFLPFLHSLPVYFAATTEMRLPKPLILLAYILYLFGLIMYISCTQQKEGFQNEKLIHKAIRTISVGSNSGKRFLVSGYWGIVQKPDYVAYMIIWFSWTMACGLSNLSVIILLLMYGSVLVWLQQTTYYKQHTMGNNVWDKYETAVPKKLIPFIY
;
A
#
# COMPACT_ATOMS: atom_id res chain seq x y z
N MET A 1 15.32 36.68 19.33
CA MET A 1 15.15 36.03 18.01
C MET A 1 14.64 34.62 18.22
N ALA A 2 13.31 34.46 18.27
CA ALA A 2 12.67 33.19 18.59
C ALA A 2 12.54 32.29 17.35
N ASN A 3 13.27 31.17 17.42
CA ASN A 3 13.08 29.87 16.78
C ASN A 3 11.81 29.70 15.90
N ARG A 4 11.85 30.19 14.64
CA ARG A 4 10.95 29.69 13.56
C ARG A 4 11.54 28.41 12.96
N ARG A 5 11.50 27.30 13.70
CA ARG A 5 11.53 25.97 13.04
C ARG A 5 10.11 25.67 12.60
N GLY A 6 9.73 26.14 11.41
CA GLY A 6 8.52 25.68 10.75
C GLY A 6 8.61 24.17 10.60
N ASN A 7 7.60 23.44 11.08
CA ASN A 7 7.45 22.02 10.81
C ASN A 7 7.20 21.85 9.30
N ILE A 8 8.27 21.65 8.52
CA ILE A 8 8.17 21.39 7.07
C ILE A 8 7.46 20.04 6.89
N ARG A 9 6.30 20.07 6.21
CA ARG A 9 5.45 18.90 5.94
C ARG A 9 5.87 18.27 4.62
N LEU A 10 5.70 16.95 4.45
CA LEU A 10 5.97 16.24 3.18
C LEU A 10 5.16 16.80 1.99
N ASP A 11 4.14 17.61 2.24
CA ASP A 11 3.33 18.24 1.21
C ASP A 11 3.69 19.73 1.00
N ASP A 12 4.67 20.30 1.72
CA ASP A 12 5.36 21.53 1.27
C ASP A 12 6.25 21.24 0.03
N ILE A 13 6.34 19.95 -0.34
CA ILE A 13 6.90 19.41 -1.59
C ILE A 13 5.88 19.51 -2.73
N LEU A 14 4.59 19.66 -2.42
CA LEU A 14 3.58 20.13 -3.36
C LEU A 14 3.58 21.66 -3.29
N PRO A 15 3.54 22.37 -4.42
CA PRO A 15 3.89 23.77 -4.41
C PRO A 15 2.96 24.58 -3.50
N PRO A 16 3.52 25.56 -2.77
CA PRO A 16 2.84 26.32 -1.71
C PRO A 16 1.68 27.18 -2.24
N SER A 17 1.59 27.35 -3.56
CA SER A 17 0.37 27.67 -4.27
C SER A 17 0.09 26.51 -5.20
N VAL A 18 -1.14 25.97 -5.19
CA VAL A 18 -1.55 24.98 -6.18
C VAL A 18 -1.56 25.71 -7.52
N SER A 19 -0.41 25.76 -8.21
CA SER A 19 -0.33 26.36 -9.53
C SER A 19 -1.36 25.66 -10.41
N LEU A 20 -1.95 26.38 -11.35
CA LEU A 20 -2.98 25.83 -12.25
C LEU A 20 -2.57 24.47 -12.85
N ARG A 21 -1.29 24.28 -13.18
CA ARG A 21 -0.74 23.02 -13.69
C ARG A 21 -0.93 21.84 -12.73
N TRP A 22 -0.67 22.04 -11.44
CA TRP A 22 -0.82 21.03 -10.41
C TRP A 22 -2.28 20.75 -10.11
N LEU A 23 -3.12 21.78 -10.13
CA LEU A 23 -4.57 21.61 -10.00
C LEU A 23 -5.14 20.72 -11.12
N VAL A 24 -4.79 21.04 -12.37
CA VAL A 24 -5.21 20.27 -13.55
C VAL A 24 -4.68 18.83 -13.46
N ALA A 25 -3.41 18.64 -13.09
CA ALA A 25 -2.83 17.32 -12.91
C ALA A 25 -3.55 16.51 -11.81
N SER A 26 -3.88 17.13 -10.66
CA SER A 26 -4.62 16.47 -9.58
C SER A 26 -6.02 16.03 -10.02
N ILE A 27 -6.75 16.89 -10.73
CA ILE A 27 -8.10 16.57 -11.24
C ILE A 27 -8.00 15.44 -12.27
N LEU A 28 -7.08 15.53 -13.22
CA LEU A 28 -6.86 14.48 -14.21
C LEU A 28 -6.52 13.16 -13.54
N PHE A 29 -5.62 13.17 -12.56
CA PHE A 29 -5.23 11.97 -11.82
C PHE A 29 -6.40 11.37 -11.03
N MET A 30 -7.25 12.22 -10.44
CA MET A 30 -8.44 11.80 -9.70
C MET A 30 -9.37 10.93 -10.56
N PHE A 31 -9.55 11.25 -11.84
CA PHE A 31 -10.36 10.44 -12.76
C PHE A 31 -9.57 9.31 -13.44
N LEU A 32 -8.36 9.60 -13.93
CA LEU A 32 -7.57 8.64 -14.71
C LEU A 32 -7.11 7.45 -13.87
N ALA A 33 -6.71 7.64 -12.62
CA ALA A 33 -6.17 6.56 -11.79
C ALA A 33 -7.22 5.46 -11.48
N PRO A 34 -8.46 5.79 -11.04
CA PRO A 34 -9.53 4.81 -10.93
C PRO A 34 -9.89 4.13 -12.25
N VAL A 35 -10.03 4.90 -13.33
CA VAL A 35 -10.39 4.37 -14.65
C VAL A 35 -9.31 3.41 -15.14
N PHE A 36 -8.05 3.73 -14.92
CA PHE A 36 -6.93 2.88 -15.29
C PHE A 36 -6.94 1.56 -14.51
N LEU A 37 -7.21 1.59 -13.20
CA LEU A 37 -7.31 0.35 -12.41
C LEU A 37 -8.50 -0.52 -12.84
N ILE A 38 -9.67 0.09 -13.07
CA ILE A 38 -10.85 -0.60 -13.63
C ILE A 38 -10.53 -1.19 -15.00
N PHE A 39 -9.82 -0.45 -15.84
CA PHE A 39 -9.36 -0.91 -17.15
C PHE A 39 -8.44 -2.14 -17.03
N LEU A 40 -7.48 -2.14 -16.09
CA LEU A 40 -6.60 -3.30 -15.87
C LEU A 40 -7.40 -4.55 -15.48
N VAL A 41 -8.43 -4.41 -14.64
CA VAL A 41 -9.31 -5.53 -14.25
C VAL A 41 -10.14 -6.02 -15.45
N LEU A 42 -10.77 -5.10 -16.19
CA LEU A 42 -11.58 -5.42 -17.38
C LEU A 42 -10.78 -6.07 -18.50
N ARG A 43 -9.47 -5.82 -18.58
CA ARG A 43 -8.59 -6.44 -19.58
C ARG A 43 -8.29 -7.90 -19.31
N CYS A 44 -8.64 -8.43 -18.14
CA CYS A 44 -8.56 -9.83 -17.83
C CYS A 44 -9.94 -10.51 -17.99
N VAL A 45 -10.26 -10.97 -19.20
CA VAL A 45 -11.46 -11.77 -19.46
C VAL A 45 -11.06 -13.07 -20.17
N LYS A 46 -11.42 -14.20 -19.55
CA LYS A 46 -11.36 -15.58 -20.05
C LYS A 46 -10.14 -15.89 -20.95
N ASN A 47 -9.07 -16.36 -20.31
CA ASN A 47 -7.88 -16.99 -20.92
C ASN A 47 -6.88 -16.06 -21.65
N GLN A 48 -7.16 -14.77 -21.81
CA GLN A 48 -6.18 -13.81 -22.35
C GLN A 48 -6.29 -12.48 -21.60
N CYS A 49 -5.22 -12.05 -20.91
CA CYS A 49 -5.09 -10.64 -20.54
C CYS A 49 -4.06 -9.96 -21.44
N MET A 50 -4.54 -9.44 -22.57
CA MET A 50 -3.73 -8.72 -23.54
C MET A 50 -4.10 -7.24 -23.49
N LEU A 51 -3.12 -6.39 -23.19
CA LEU A 51 -3.35 -4.94 -23.06
C LEU A 51 -3.78 -4.28 -24.39
N LEU A 52 -3.35 -4.84 -25.53
CA LEU A 52 -3.53 -4.27 -26.88
C LEU A 52 -4.58 -4.96 -27.75
N GLN A 53 -5.31 -5.96 -27.27
CA GLN A 53 -6.36 -6.58 -28.11
C GLN A 53 -7.57 -5.64 -28.25
N LEU A 54 -7.84 -5.24 -29.49
CA LEU A 54 -9.09 -4.62 -29.92
C LEU A 54 -10.03 -5.72 -30.44
N PRO A 55 -11.36 -5.61 -30.28
CA PRO A 55 -12.11 -4.44 -29.85
C PRO A 55 -12.26 -4.29 -28.33
N MET A 56 -12.23 -3.04 -27.85
CA MET A 56 -12.66 -2.68 -26.51
C MET A 56 -14.18 -2.75 -26.43
N VAL A 57 -14.74 -3.84 -25.90
CA VAL A 57 -16.15 -3.85 -25.48
C VAL A 57 -16.19 -3.34 -24.04
N ILE A 58 -16.14 -2.02 -23.88
CA ILE A 58 -16.43 -1.39 -22.58
C ILE A 58 -17.93 -1.55 -22.38
N PRO A 59 -18.38 -2.29 -21.35
CA PRO A 59 -19.81 -2.43 -21.09
C PRO A 59 -20.41 -1.04 -20.88
N THR A 60 -21.43 -0.70 -21.67
CA THR A 60 -22.13 0.59 -21.58
C THR A 60 -23.23 0.57 -20.53
N GLN A 61 -23.61 -0.61 -20.04
CA GLN A 61 -24.68 -0.77 -19.06
C GLN A 61 -24.17 -0.52 -17.64
N PRO A 62 -24.83 0.35 -16.85
CA PRO A 62 -24.39 0.69 -15.50
C PRO A 62 -24.45 -0.49 -14.52
N ASN A 63 -25.32 -1.47 -14.77
CA ASN A 63 -25.47 -2.68 -13.96
C ASN A 63 -24.21 -3.57 -13.95
N VAL A 64 -23.30 -3.37 -14.91
CA VAL A 64 -22.03 -4.10 -14.96
C VAL A 64 -21.01 -3.54 -13.95
N TYR A 65 -21.19 -2.29 -13.51
CA TYR A 65 -20.30 -1.63 -12.55
C TYR A 65 -20.90 -1.54 -11.15
N PHE A 66 -22.23 -1.52 -11.04
CA PHE A 66 -22.92 -1.36 -9.76
C PHE A 66 -23.85 -2.50 -9.44
N SER A 67 -23.67 -3.05 -8.24
CA SER A 67 -24.49 -4.11 -7.66
C SER A 67 -24.79 -3.74 -6.21
N MET A 68 -26.05 -3.84 -5.81
CA MET A 68 -26.46 -3.56 -4.42
C MET A 68 -25.80 -4.55 -3.45
N PHE A 69 -25.61 -5.79 -3.88
CA PHE A 69 -24.91 -6.80 -3.09
C PHE A 69 -23.47 -6.34 -2.77
N SER A 70 -22.72 -5.91 -3.77
CA SER A 70 -21.38 -5.36 -3.60
C SER A 70 -21.33 -4.12 -2.69
N PHE A 71 -22.34 -3.26 -2.76
CA PHE A 71 -22.46 -2.12 -1.84
C PHE A 71 -22.55 -2.58 -0.38
N TYR A 72 -23.43 -3.53 -0.07
CA TYR A 72 -23.55 -4.08 1.28
C TYR A 72 -22.29 -4.81 1.75
N VAL A 73 -21.62 -5.54 0.85
CA VAL A 73 -20.37 -6.25 1.17
C VAL A 73 -19.27 -5.25 1.54
N VAL A 74 -19.05 -4.19 0.75
CA VAL A 74 -18.00 -3.20 1.02
C VAL A 74 -18.28 -2.45 2.33
N ILE A 75 -19.51 -1.97 2.53
CA ILE A 75 -19.88 -1.27 3.77
C ILE A 75 -19.79 -2.20 4.97
N GLY A 76 -20.31 -3.43 4.86
CA GLY A 76 -20.24 -4.44 5.91
C GLY A 76 -18.79 -4.79 6.26
N TYR A 77 -17.93 -4.96 5.26
CA TYR A 77 -16.49 -5.18 5.46
C TYR A 77 -15.84 -4.04 6.25
N ILE A 78 -16.04 -2.79 5.84
CA ILE A 78 -15.48 -1.62 6.54
C ILE A 78 -16.00 -1.55 7.98
N LEU A 79 -17.28 -1.82 8.22
CA LEU A 79 -17.86 -1.81 9.56
C LEU A 79 -17.32 -2.94 10.45
N ILE A 80 -17.21 -4.17 9.95
CA ILE A 80 -16.64 -5.31 10.68
C ILE A 80 -15.20 -5.00 11.08
N VAL A 81 -14.41 -4.53 10.13
CA VAL A 81 -13.01 -4.21 10.36
C VAL A 81 -12.84 -3.00 11.29
N LEU A 82 -13.75 -2.03 11.23
CA LEU A 82 -13.82 -0.92 12.20
C LEU A 82 -14.14 -1.43 13.61
N LEU A 83 -15.09 -2.35 13.75
CA LEU A 83 -15.40 -2.98 15.03
C LEU A 83 -14.17 -3.70 15.59
N LEU A 84 -13.48 -4.52 14.79
CA LEU A 84 -12.23 -5.19 15.20
C LEU A 84 -11.12 -4.20 15.58
N ALA A 85 -11.05 -3.06 14.89
CA ALA A 85 -10.08 -2.01 15.20
C ALA A 85 -10.39 -1.31 16.54
N ILE A 86 -11.66 -1.20 16.94
CA ILE A 86 -12.08 -0.53 18.19
C ILE A 86 -12.11 -1.50 19.37
N THR A 87 -12.63 -2.72 19.21
CA THR A 87 -12.84 -3.69 20.31
C THR A 87 -11.53 -4.16 20.95
N HIS A 88 -10.45 -4.16 20.19
CA HIS A 88 -9.14 -4.56 20.69
C HIS A 88 -8.26 -3.39 21.16
N VAL A 89 -8.83 -2.20 21.41
CA VAL A 89 -8.14 -1.06 22.05
C VAL A 89 -8.39 -1.09 23.56
N PRO A 90 -7.54 -1.70 24.40
CA PRO A 90 -7.42 -1.24 25.77
C PRO A 90 -6.64 0.08 25.77
N ALA A 91 -7.20 1.06 26.47
CA ALA A 91 -6.54 2.31 26.79
C ALA A 91 -5.15 2.02 27.39
N VAL A 92 -4.13 2.76 26.93
CA VAL A 92 -2.71 2.65 27.31
C VAL A 92 -1.94 1.60 26.50
N SER A 93 -1.28 2.08 25.43
CA SER A 93 -0.39 1.38 24.50
C SER A 93 -1.05 0.29 23.65
N TYR A 94 -1.16 0.56 22.34
CA TYR A 94 -1.50 -0.45 21.32
C TYR A 94 -0.67 -1.71 21.57
N THR A 95 -1.34 -2.77 21.99
CA THR A 95 -0.73 -4.07 22.25
C THR A 95 -0.21 -4.63 20.93
N GLU A 96 1.02 -5.14 20.97
CA GLU A 96 1.71 -5.68 19.79
C GLU A 96 0.82 -6.76 19.14
N ASN A 97 0.45 -6.56 17.86
CA ASN A 97 -0.19 -7.53 16.94
C ASN A 97 -1.73 -7.46 16.80
N GLN A 98 -2.38 -6.34 17.12
CA GLN A 98 -3.84 -6.22 17.00
C GLN A 98 -4.31 -6.38 15.55
N ALA A 99 -3.64 -5.71 14.60
CA ALA A 99 -3.99 -5.81 13.18
C ALA A 99 -3.78 -7.22 12.62
N PHE A 100 -2.74 -7.92 13.08
CA PHE A 100 -2.49 -9.32 12.71
C PHE A 100 -3.60 -10.25 13.22
N SER A 101 -4.04 -10.09 14.48
CA SER A 101 -5.17 -10.84 15.02
C SER A 101 -6.47 -10.59 14.24
N SER A 102 -6.71 -9.33 13.85
CA SER A 102 -7.85 -8.94 13.03
C SER A 102 -7.81 -9.61 11.64
N MET A 103 -6.62 -9.65 11.01
CA MET A 103 -6.43 -10.38 9.75
C MET A 103 -6.75 -11.87 9.90
N VAL A 104 -6.23 -12.53 10.94
CA VAL A 104 -6.50 -13.94 11.22
C VAL A 104 -8.00 -14.16 11.39
N THR A 105 -8.70 -13.28 12.12
CA THR A 105 -10.15 -13.34 12.34
C THR A 105 -10.93 -13.19 11.03
N CYS A 106 -10.55 -12.26 10.16
CA CYS A 106 -11.19 -12.12 8.86
C CYS A 106 -10.96 -13.34 7.96
N ILE A 107 -9.75 -13.92 7.97
CA ILE A 107 -9.43 -15.14 7.22
C ILE A 107 -10.23 -16.33 7.76
N THR A 108 -10.34 -16.51 9.07
CA THR A 108 -11.11 -17.61 9.66
C THR A 108 -12.59 -17.49 9.32
N VAL A 109 -13.18 -16.29 9.39
CA VAL A 109 -14.55 -16.03 8.96
C VAL A 109 -14.74 -16.39 7.49
N LEU A 110 -13.80 -16.02 6.61
CA LEU A 110 -13.86 -16.36 5.19
C LEU A 110 -13.78 -17.88 4.95
N LEU A 111 -12.90 -18.60 5.66
CA LEU A 111 -12.76 -20.04 5.56
C LEU A 111 -13.98 -20.79 6.09
N VAL A 112 -14.57 -20.33 7.19
CA VAL A 112 -15.83 -20.86 7.72
C VAL A 112 -16.96 -20.62 6.72
N THR A 113 -17.01 -19.42 6.11
CA THR A 113 -17.97 -19.09 5.06
C THR A 113 -17.82 -20.01 3.85
N TYR A 114 -16.58 -20.30 3.43
CA TYR A 114 -16.29 -21.25 2.37
C TYR A 114 -16.81 -22.65 2.68
N TYR A 115 -16.62 -23.13 3.91
CA TYR A 115 -17.09 -24.45 4.33
C TYR A 115 -18.62 -24.53 4.42
N LEU A 116 -19.28 -23.50 4.96
CA LEU A 116 -20.73 -23.49 5.18
C LEU A 116 -21.53 -23.13 3.92
N ASN A 117 -21.05 -22.18 3.12
CA ASN A 117 -21.74 -21.71 1.93
C ASN A 117 -20.76 -21.33 0.80
N PRO A 118 -20.20 -22.33 0.09
CA PRO A 118 -19.22 -22.08 -0.96
C PRO A 118 -19.78 -21.23 -2.12
N SER A 119 -21.10 -21.25 -2.34
CA SER A 119 -21.73 -20.41 -3.38
C SER A 119 -21.52 -18.92 -3.15
N LEU A 120 -21.41 -18.47 -1.90
CA LEU A 120 -21.14 -17.08 -1.55
C LEU A 120 -19.73 -16.65 -1.98
N ILE A 121 -18.74 -17.53 -1.86
CA ILE A 121 -17.36 -17.25 -2.31
C ILE A 121 -17.32 -17.07 -3.83
N LYS A 122 -18.04 -17.92 -4.56
CA LYS A 122 -18.17 -17.80 -6.01
C LYS A 122 -18.85 -16.49 -6.41
N LEU A 123 -19.90 -16.08 -5.68
CA LEU A 123 -20.57 -14.80 -5.89
C LEU A 123 -19.62 -13.62 -5.62
N LEU A 124 -18.90 -13.62 -4.50
CA LEU A 124 -17.92 -12.59 -4.15
C LEU A 124 -16.82 -12.47 -5.22
N HIS A 125 -16.31 -13.60 -5.73
CA HIS A 125 -15.34 -13.61 -6.82
C HIS A 125 -15.93 -13.02 -8.12
N SER A 126 -17.18 -13.36 -8.46
CA SER A 126 -17.83 -12.83 -9.67
C SER A 126 -18.10 -11.31 -9.60
N GLU A 127 -18.21 -10.77 -8.39
CA GLU A 127 -18.48 -9.37 -8.10
C GLU A 127 -17.19 -8.54 -7.89
N TYR A 128 -16.00 -9.10 -8.18
CA TYR A 128 -14.71 -8.41 -7.97
C TYR A 128 -14.66 -7.01 -8.61
N LEU A 129 -15.18 -6.86 -9.83
CA LEU A 129 -15.24 -5.56 -10.52
C LEU A 129 -16.20 -4.59 -9.82
N HIS A 130 -17.37 -5.07 -9.39
CA HIS A 130 -18.36 -4.28 -8.68
C HIS A 130 -17.82 -3.80 -7.32
N LEU A 131 -17.09 -4.65 -6.59
CA LEU A 131 -16.41 -4.27 -5.35
C LEU A 131 -15.41 -3.11 -5.58
N LEU A 132 -14.64 -3.15 -6.66
CA LEU A 132 -13.71 -2.07 -7.03
C LEU A 132 -14.47 -0.77 -7.36
N CYS A 133 -15.55 -0.84 -8.12
CA CYS A 133 -16.34 0.33 -8.51
C CYS A 133 -17.03 0.97 -7.30
N VAL A 134 -17.65 0.16 -6.43
CA VAL A 134 -18.24 0.63 -5.16
C VAL A 134 -17.18 1.27 -4.27
N THR A 135 -16.01 0.66 -4.13
CA THR A 135 -14.91 1.21 -3.31
C THR A 135 -14.39 2.53 -3.89
N THR A 136 -14.39 2.67 -5.22
CA THR A 136 -14.06 3.93 -5.91
C THR A 136 -15.04 5.03 -5.52
N VAL A 137 -16.34 4.77 -5.61
CA VAL A 137 -17.39 5.73 -5.20
C VAL A 137 -17.27 6.07 -3.72
N LEU A 138 -16.97 5.08 -2.87
CA LEU A 138 -16.74 5.29 -1.44
C LEU A 138 -15.54 6.23 -1.20
N CYS A 139 -14.44 6.11 -1.96
CA CYS A 139 -13.30 7.01 -1.85
C CYS A 139 -13.68 8.47 -2.18
N TYR A 140 -14.46 8.68 -3.25
CA TYR A 140 -14.98 10.00 -3.60
C TYR A 140 -15.88 10.57 -2.49
N PHE A 141 -16.81 9.75 -2.01
CA PHE A 141 -17.76 10.13 -0.97
C PHE A 141 -17.03 10.51 0.33
N LEU A 142 -16.15 9.64 0.85
CA LEU A 142 -15.38 9.90 2.07
C LEU A 142 -14.49 11.14 1.92
N SER A 143 -13.84 11.31 0.77
CA SER A 143 -13.03 12.50 0.52
C SER A 143 -13.84 13.80 0.55
N PHE A 144 -15.07 13.78 0.03
CA PHE A 144 -15.97 14.91 0.07
C PHE A 144 -16.48 15.19 1.50
N VAL A 145 -16.81 14.13 2.25
CA VAL A 145 -17.18 14.23 3.67
C VAL A 145 -16.04 14.86 4.49
N PHE A 146 -14.79 14.41 4.32
CA PHE A 146 -13.66 15.00 5.05
C PHE A 146 -13.39 16.46 4.67
N TYR A 147 -13.61 16.84 3.41
CA TYR A 147 -13.58 18.24 3.00
C TYR A 147 -14.66 19.09 3.70
N ILE A 148 -15.89 18.58 3.77
CA ILE A 148 -17.00 19.23 4.46
C ILE A 148 -16.72 19.37 5.95
N LEU A 149 -16.28 18.30 6.63
CA LEU A 149 -15.96 18.31 8.06
C LEU A 149 -14.85 19.32 8.38
N GLY A 150 -13.83 19.42 7.52
CA GLY A 150 -12.78 20.41 7.65
C GLY A 150 -13.26 21.84 7.39
N ARG A 151 -14.28 22.04 6.53
CA ARG A 151 -14.87 23.36 6.25
C ARG A 151 -15.76 23.87 7.38
N PHE A 152 -16.50 22.97 8.03
CA PHE A 152 -17.35 23.32 9.18
C PHE A 152 -16.59 23.40 10.52
N GLY A 153 -15.27 23.19 10.51
CA GLY A 153 -14.44 23.27 11.72
C GLY A 153 -14.67 22.11 12.70
N ILE A 154 -15.33 21.03 12.27
CA ILE A 154 -15.54 19.83 13.08
C ILE A 154 -14.22 19.05 13.26
N CYS A 155 -13.33 19.14 12.26
CA CYS A 155 -12.00 18.56 12.30
C CYS A 155 -10.92 19.65 12.24
N THR A 156 -9.73 19.34 12.77
CA THR A 156 -8.59 20.25 12.73
C THR A 156 -8.20 20.57 11.29
N LYS A 157 -8.38 21.83 10.90
CA LYS A 157 -7.92 22.31 9.60
C LYS A 157 -6.41 22.55 9.68
N ASP A 158 -5.65 21.52 9.32
CA ASP A 158 -4.20 21.62 9.29
C ASP A 158 -3.72 22.47 8.10
N ARG A 159 -4.53 22.57 7.03
CA ARG A 159 -4.13 23.17 5.75
C ARG A 159 -5.24 23.97 5.09
N ASP A 160 -4.82 24.90 4.24
CA ASP A 160 -5.69 25.86 3.57
C ASP A 160 -5.71 25.69 2.04
N PHE A 161 -5.96 24.47 1.54
CA PHE A 161 -6.22 24.32 0.11
C PHE A 161 -7.63 24.80 -0.24
N THR A 162 -7.76 25.37 -1.44
CA THR A 162 -9.05 25.72 -2.05
C THR A 162 -9.63 24.54 -2.82
N TRP A 163 -10.92 24.61 -3.13
CA TRP A 163 -11.57 23.64 -4.01
C TRP A 163 -11.02 23.77 -5.44
N PRO A 164 -10.78 22.68 -6.19
CA PRO A 164 -10.94 21.25 -5.85
C PRO A 164 -9.71 20.57 -5.19
N ALA A 165 -8.56 21.26 -5.08
CA ALA A 165 -7.33 20.69 -4.50
C ALA A 165 -7.52 20.18 -3.06
N ALA A 166 -8.38 20.83 -2.28
CA ALA A 166 -8.72 20.42 -0.92
C ALA A 166 -9.34 19.03 -0.82
N ILE A 167 -10.14 18.63 -1.83
CA ILE A 167 -10.71 17.29 -1.89
C ILE A 167 -9.60 16.29 -2.22
N PHE A 168 -8.75 16.61 -3.19
CA PHE A 168 -7.69 15.71 -3.64
C PHE A 168 -6.61 15.46 -2.56
N TYR A 169 -6.03 16.52 -2.00
CA TYR A 169 -4.94 16.43 -1.03
C TYR A 169 -5.41 16.29 0.42
N GLY A 170 -6.62 16.73 0.74
CA GLY A 170 -7.14 16.78 2.11
C GLY A 170 -6.59 17.96 2.91
N ASN A 171 -7.49 18.71 3.54
CA ASN A 171 -7.14 19.82 4.43
C ASN A 171 -6.83 19.38 5.87
N THR A 172 -7.35 18.22 6.26
CA THR A 172 -7.13 17.61 7.56
C THR A 172 -6.02 16.57 7.43
N ILE A 173 -5.04 16.56 8.34
CA ILE A 173 -4.00 15.53 8.33
C ILE A 173 -4.56 14.28 8.96
N SER A 174 -5.09 14.32 10.17
CA SER A 174 -5.63 13.11 10.82
C SER A 174 -6.97 13.43 11.44
N ILE A 175 -7.88 12.46 11.36
CA ILE A 175 -9.17 12.48 12.04
C ILE A 175 -9.16 11.28 12.97
N LYS A 176 -9.43 11.52 14.25
CA LYS A 176 -9.48 10.47 15.28
C LYS A 176 -10.92 10.18 15.67
N ILE A 177 -11.27 8.90 15.77
CA ILE A 177 -12.51 8.41 16.37
C ILE A 177 -12.13 7.71 17.67
N GLY A 178 -12.31 8.39 18.80
CA GLY A 178 -11.70 7.96 20.07
C GLY A 178 -10.17 7.93 19.95
N ASP A 179 -9.57 6.77 20.20
CA ASP A 179 -8.14 6.55 20.05
C ASP A 179 -7.73 6.09 18.64
N LEU A 180 -8.68 5.77 17.76
CA LEU A 180 -8.37 5.27 16.42
C LEU A 180 -8.10 6.41 15.44
N ASP A 181 -6.90 6.46 14.88
CA ASP A 181 -6.58 7.34 13.74
C ASP A 181 -7.16 6.75 12.45
N LEU A 182 -8.05 7.48 11.77
CA LEU A 182 -8.70 7.04 10.53
C LEU A 182 -7.71 6.75 9.40
N LYS A 183 -6.58 7.48 9.30
CA LYS A 183 -5.58 7.15 8.28
C LYS A 183 -4.95 5.79 8.53
N TYR A 184 -4.64 5.52 9.79
CA TYR A 184 -4.07 4.26 10.20
C TYR A 184 -5.07 3.14 9.97
N PHE A 185 -6.34 3.35 10.34
CA PHE A 185 -7.44 2.44 10.07
C PHE A 185 -7.55 2.09 8.58
N PHE A 186 -7.67 3.09 7.69
CA PHE A 186 -7.82 2.82 6.26
C PHE A 186 -6.59 2.13 5.65
N TYR A 187 -5.39 2.44 6.14
CA TYR A 187 -4.17 1.84 5.63
C TYR A 187 -3.97 0.39 6.08
N VAL A 188 -4.00 0.16 7.39
CA VAL A 188 -3.64 -1.13 7.99
C VAL A 188 -4.82 -2.07 8.01
N TYR A 189 -5.97 -1.62 8.50
CA TYR A 189 -7.12 -2.49 8.70
C TYR A 189 -7.91 -2.65 7.41
N ALA A 190 -8.40 -1.57 6.80
CA ALA A 190 -9.21 -1.69 5.59
C ALA A 190 -8.39 -2.07 4.34
N GLY A 191 -7.18 -1.52 4.20
CA GLY A 191 -6.35 -1.72 3.01
C GLY A 191 -5.62 -3.06 2.99
N MET A 192 -4.74 -3.31 3.97
CA MET A 192 -3.89 -4.51 3.99
C MET A 192 -4.70 -5.80 4.25
N ILE A 193 -5.69 -5.78 5.15
CA ILE A 193 -6.54 -6.97 5.35
C ILE A 193 -7.39 -7.22 4.10
N GLY A 194 -7.90 -6.14 3.47
CA GLY A 194 -8.66 -6.24 2.22
C GLY A 194 -7.86 -6.90 1.12
N TRP A 195 -6.55 -6.60 1.01
CA TRP A 195 -5.65 -7.26 0.07
C TRP A 195 -5.63 -8.79 0.27
N VAL A 196 -5.33 -9.28 1.48
CA VAL A 196 -5.29 -10.74 1.76
C VAL A 196 -6.63 -11.41 1.46
N LEU A 197 -7.74 -10.76 1.85
CA LEU A 197 -9.06 -11.33 1.66
C LEU A 197 -9.40 -11.47 0.17
N LEU A 198 -9.04 -10.50 -0.66
CA LEU A 198 -9.23 -10.60 -2.11
C LEU A 198 -8.40 -11.75 -2.69
N ASP A 199 -7.14 -11.90 -2.30
CA ASP A 199 -6.29 -13.01 -2.75
C ASP A 199 -6.87 -14.36 -2.36
N MET A 200 -7.39 -14.48 -1.13
CA MET A 200 -8.02 -15.69 -0.62
C MET A 200 -9.34 -15.99 -1.33
N ILE A 201 -10.18 -14.99 -1.61
CA ILE A 201 -11.43 -15.19 -2.37
C ILE A 201 -11.12 -15.76 -3.76
N ILE A 202 -10.13 -15.20 -4.45
CA ILE A 202 -9.70 -15.67 -5.78
C ILE A 202 -9.19 -17.11 -5.69
N PHE A 203 -8.33 -17.40 -4.71
CA PHE A 203 -7.76 -18.72 -4.52
C PHE A 203 -8.81 -19.78 -4.17
N LEU A 204 -9.74 -19.47 -3.26
CA LEU A 204 -10.83 -20.37 -2.88
C LEU A 204 -11.76 -20.65 -4.06
N ASN A 205 -12.09 -19.65 -4.88
CA ASN A 205 -12.88 -19.88 -6.10
C ASN A 205 -12.17 -20.86 -7.05
N MET A 206 -10.86 -20.75 -7.21
CA MET A 206 -10.08 -21.69 -8.03
C MET A 206 -10.04 -23.11 -7.48
N ILE A 207 -10.01 -23.27 -6.15
CA ILE A 207 -10.11 -24.58 -5.52
C ILE A 207 -11.47 -25.22 -5.85
N MET A 208 -12.56 -24.44 -5.75
CA MET A 208 -13.91 -24.91 -6.08
C MET A 208 -14.06 -25.33 -7.54
N GLU A 209 -13.38 -24.63 -8.45
CA GLU A 209 -13.38 -24.97 -9.87
C GLU A 209 -12.41 -26.11 -10.22
N HIS A 210 -11.69 -26.67 -9.24
CA HIS A 210 -10.65 -27.70 -9.44
C HIS A 210 -9.53 -27.27 -10.42
N LYS A 211 -9.23 -25.97 -10.47
CA LYS A 211 -8.26 -25.37 -11.42
C LYS A 211 -6.98 -24.87 -10.77
N TRP A 212 -6.75 -25.20 -9.50
CA TRP A 212 -5.59 -24.74 -8.75
C TRP A 212 -4.26 -25.04 -9.47
N ASN A 213 -3.35 -24.06 -9.45
CA ASN A 213 -2.05 -24.15 -10.11
C ASN A 213 -0.94 -23.69 -9.15
N SER A 214 0.31 -24.03 -9.46
CA SER A 214 1.47 -23.70 -8.63
C SER A 214 1.71 -22.19 -8.50
N SER A 215 1.42 -21.42 -9.55
CA SER A 215 1.58 -19.97 -9.58
C SER A 215 0.67 -19.25 -8.60
N VAL A 216 -0.62 -19.57 -8.61
CA VAL A 216 -1.63 -18.97 -7.73
C VAL A 216 -1.36 -19.37 -6.28
N ILE A 217 -1.03 -20.64 -6.03
CA ILE A 217 -0.62 -21.10 -4.69
C ILE A 217 0.58 -20.30 -4.18
N PHE A 218 1.64 -20.16 -5.00
CA PHE A 218 2.80 -19.36 -4.65
C PHE A 218 2.42 -17.90 -4.35
N LEU A 219 1.66 -17.25 -5.22
CA LEU A 219 1.26 -15.85 -5.06
C LEU A 219 0.44 -15.64 -3.79
N THR A 220 -0.64 -16.41 -3.61
CA THR A 220 -1.51 -16.28 -2.43
C THR A 220 -0.76 -16.52 -1.13
N ILE A 221 0.09 -17.55 -1.06
CA ILE A 221 0.87 -17.85 0.16
C ILE A 221 1.90 -16.75 0.42
N THR A 222 2.67 -16.35 -0.59
CA THR A 222 3.75 -15.38 -0.39
C THR A 222 3.24 -13.96 -0.12
N GLN A 223 2.17 -13.52 -0.78
CA GLN A 223 1.51 -12.25 -0.46
C GLN A 223 0.93 -12.28 0.97
N SER A 224 0.27 -13.37 1.36
CA SER A 224 -0.25 -13.55 2.73
C SER A 224 0.86 -13.50 3.78
N ILE A 225 2.01 -14.16 3.56
CA ILE A 225 3.16 -14.11 4.48
C ILE A 225 3.73 -12.69 4.58
N PHE A 226 3.85 -11.98 3.46
CA PHE A 226 4.35 -10.60 3.45
C PHE A 226 3.42 -9.67 4.24
N ILE A 227 2.10 -9.80 4.06
CA ILE A 227 1.10 -8.99 4.76
C ILE A 227 1.08 -9.36 6.24
N ALA A 228 1.08 -10.65 6.57
CA ALA A 228 1.17 -11.16 7.93
C ALA A 228 2.37 -10.56 8.69
N TYR A 229 3.58 -10.64 8.11
CA TYR A 229 4.77 -10.06 8.71
C TYR A 229 4.65 -8.54 8.91
N THR A 230 4.04 -7.87 7.94
CA THR A 230 3.87 -6.41 7.97
C THR A 230 2.85 -5.96 9.03
N LEU A 231 1.75 -6.72 9.20
CA LEU A 231 0.73 -6.49 10.23
C LEU A 231 1.20 -6.91 11.63
N TYR A 232 2.09 -7.88 11.72
CA TYR A 232 2.76 -8.22 12.98
C TYR A 232 3.64 -7.06 13.45
N ASN A 233 4.41 -6.44 12.54
CA ASN A 233 5.26 -5.28 12.86
C ASN A 233 4.55 -3.94 12.62
N GLU A 234 3.30 -3.80 13.08
CA GLU A 234 2.45 -2.64 12.77
C GLU A 234 3.00 -1.30 13.28
N GLN A 235 3.78 -1.31 14.36
CA GLN A 235 4.43 -0.10 14.92
C GLN A 235 5.30 0.63 13.90
N PHE A 236 5.95 -0.12 12.99
CA PHE A 236 6.76 0.43 11.92
C PHE A 236 5.94 1.29 10.95
N MET A 237 4.68 0.91 10.70
CA MET A 237 3.79 1.58 9.76
C MET A 237 3.39 2.97 10.25
N GLN A 238 3.09 3.10 11.55
CA GLN A 238 2.72 4.38 12.16
C GLN A 238 3.87 5.41 12.10
N ARG A 239 5.12 4.93 12.11
CA ARG A 239 6.31 5.79 12.05
C ARG A 239 6.64 6.28 10.64
N LYS A 240 5.95 5.78 9.61
CA LYS A 240 6.21 6.18 8.22
C LYS A 240 5.87 7.67 8.04
N PRO A 241 6.77 8.45 7.39
CA PRO A 241 6.54 9.88 7.18
C PRO A 241 5.22 10.19 6.47
N PHE A 242 4.85 9.39 5.47
CA PHE A 242 3.63 9.64 4.71
C PHE A 242 2.34 9.54 5.54
N VAL A 243 2.28 8.68 6.57
CA VAL A 243 1.13 8.59 7.49
C VAL A 243 0.99 9.89 8.29
N LYS A 244 2.10 10.42 8.79
CA LYS A 244 2.12 11.62 9.64
C LYS A 244 1.88 12.90 8.88
N TYR A 245 2.34 12.99 7.64
CA TYR A 245 2.45 14.27 6.97
C TYR A 245 1.54 14.45 5.76
N VAL A 246 1.10 13.41 5.04
CA VAL A 246 0.25 13.55 3.85
C VAL A 246 -1.20 13.83 4.27
N GLY A 247 -1.98 14.68 3.60
CA GLY A 247 -3.36 14.96 4.02
C GLY A 247 -4.32 13.78 3.82
N LEU A 248 -5.39 13.71 4.62
CA LEU A 248 -6.48 12.75 4.46
C LEU A 248 -7.46 13.25 3.39
N GLY A 249 -7.09 13.04 2.12
CA GLY A 249 -7.93 13.36 0.95
C GLY A 249 -8.11 12.17 0.01
N PHE A 250 -8.67 12.42 -1.17
CA PHE A 250 -8.90 11.39 -2.19
C PHE A 250 -7.60 10.64 -2.55
N LEU A 251 -6.46 11.35 -2.68
CA LEU A 251 -5.18 10.73 -3.00
C LEU A 251 -4.78 9.68 -1.96
N TRP A 252 -5.02 9.95 -0.67
CA TRP A 252 -4.75 8.99 0.40
C TRP A 252 -5.70 7.80 0.32
N LEU A 253 -7.01 8.06 0.26
CA LEU A 253 -8.05 7.04 0.22
C LEU A 253 -7.89 6.10 -0.98
N MET A 254 -7.67 6.65 -2.17
CA MET A 254 -7.42 5.88 -3.39
C MET A 254 -6.20 4.96 -3.23
N ARG A 255 -5.10 5.45 -2.63
CA ARG A 255 -3.90 4.63 -2.42
C ARG A 255 -4.15 3.44 -1.50
N VAL A 256 -4.92 3.64 -0.42
CA VAL A 256 -5.06 2.63 0.64
C VAL A 256 -6.31 1.74 0.49
N LEU A 257 -7.41 2.23 -0.08
CA LEU A 257 -8.64 1.47 -0.27
C LEU A 257 -8.79 0.90 -1.68
N MET A 258 -8.15 1.49 -2.69
CA MET A 258 -8.23 0.97 -4.05
C MET A 258 -6.93 0.28 -4.47
N PHE A 259 -5.82 1.02 -4.49
CA PHE A 259 -4.57 0.50 -5.03
C PHE A 259 -3.99 -0.59 -4.13
N LEU A 260 -4.02 -0.40 -2.81
CA LEU A 260 -3.48 -1.40 -1.90
C LEU A 260 -4.21 -2.76 -2.00
N PRO A 261 -5.54 -2.87 -1.91
CA PRO A 261 -6.21 -4.17 -2.03
C PRO A 261 -6.34 -4.66 -3.48
N PHE A 262 -6.78 -3.83 -4.43
CA PHE A 262 -7.11 -4.30 -5.77
C PHE A 262 -5.88 -4.37 -6.69
N LEU A 263 -5.01 -3.34 -6.72
CA LEU A 263 -3.81 -3.38 -7.58
C LEU A 263 -2.82 -4.46 -7.10
N HIS A 264 -2.74 -4.73 -5.79
CA HIS A 264 -1.83 -5.75 -5.28
C HIS A 264 -2.35 -7.18 -5.40
N SER A 265 -3.68 -7.38 -5.46
CA SER A 265 -4.29 -8.68 -5.76
C SER A 265 -4.35 -9.01 -7.27
N LEU A 266 -4.07 -8.04 -8.15
CA LEU A 266 -4.04 -8.27 -9.60
C LEU A 266 -3.13 -9.41 -10.05
N PRO A 267 -1.91 -9.64 -9.51
CA PRO A 267 -1.09 -10.80 -9.88
C PRO A 267 -1.82 -12.14 -9.62
N VAL A 268 -2.50 -12.27 -8.48
CA VAL A 268 -3.30 -13.46 -8.13
C VAL A 268 -4.49 -13.59 -9.08
N TYR A 269 -5.22 -12.49 -9.28
CA TYR A 269 -6.36 -12.43 -10.21
C TYR A 269 -5.96 -12.79 -11.65
N PHE A 270 -4.83 -12.27 -12.12
CA PHE A 270 -4.28 -12.55 -13.44
C PHE A 270 -3.88 -14.02 -13.57
N ALA A 271 -3.11 -14.55 -12.63
CA ALA A 271 -2.66 -15.94 -12.65
C ALA A 271 -3.84 -16.93 -12.56
N ALA A 272 -4.92 -16.52 -11.89
CA ALA A 272 -6.16 -17.28 -11.81
C ALA A 272 -6.96 -17.28 -13.12
N THR A 273 -7.20 -16.10 -13.69
CA THR A 273 -7.99 -15.93 -14.92
C THR A 273 -7.33 -16.49 -16.17
N THR A 274 -6.00 -16.51 -16.22
CA THR A 274 -5.21 -17.11 -17.32
C THR A 274 -4.84 -18.57 -17.07
N GLU A 275 -5.19 -19.12 -15.91
CA GLU A 275 -4.77 -20.45 -15.46
C GLU A 275 -3.26 -20.68 -15.62
N MET A 276 -2.44 -19.67 -15.29
CA MET A 276 -1.01 -19.64 -15.58
C MET A 276 -0.26 -20.83 -14.97
N ARG A 277 0.44 -21.59 -15.82
CA ARG A 277 1.29 -22.72 -15.39
C ARG A 277 2.74 -22.46 -15.76
N LEU A 278 3.55 -22.12 -14.77
CA LEU A 278 4.99 -22.05 -14.95
C LEU A 278 5.64 -23.43 -14.89
N PRO A 279 6.70 -23.67 -15.68
CA PRO A 279 7.50 -24.86 -15.54
C PRO A 279 8.17 -24.89 -14.15
N LYS A 280 8.31 -26.09 -13.59
CA LYS A 280 8.91 -26.36 -12.27
C LYS A 280 10.19 -25.56 -11.96
N PRO A 281 11.19 -25.43 -12.87
CA PRO A 281 12.38 -24.64 -12.58
C PRO A 281 12.10 -23.14 -12.41
N LEU A 282 11.17 -22.56 -13.18
CA LEU A 282 10.87 -21.13 -13.07
C LEU A 282 10.09 -20.80 -11.80
N ILE A 283 9.17 -21.67 -11.37
CA ILE A 283 8.49 -21.48 -10.09
C ILE A 283 9.46 -21.64 -8.92
N LEU A 284 10.41 -22.59 -8.98
CA LEU A 284 11.45 -22.73 -7.96
C LEU A 284 12.32 -21.46 -7.87
N LEU A 285 12.70 -20.89 -9.02
CA LEU A 285 13.43 -19.63 -9.05
C LEU A 285 12.61 -18.47 -8.45
N ALA A 286 11.30 -18.41 -8.70
CA ALA A 286 10.42 -17.43 -8.06
C ALA A 286 10.39 -17.59 -6.53
N TYR A 287 10.35 -18.81 -6.00
CA TYR A 287 10.49 -19.06 -4.56
C TYR A 287 11.83 -18.58 -4.00
N ILE A 288 12.94 -18.87 -4.68
CA ILE A 288 14.28 -18.44 -4.24
C ILE A 288 14.37 -16.91 -4.21
N LEU A 289 13.88 -16.24 -5.25
CA LEU A 289 13.87 -14.78 -5.34
C LEU A 289 12.98 -14.16 -4.25
N TYR A 290 11.79 -14.73 -4.02
CA TYR A 290 10.91 -14.28 -2.95
C TYR A 290 11.56 -14.42 -1.58
N LEU A 291 12.12 -15.58 -1.26
CA LEU A 291 12.78 -15.82 0.03
C LEU A 291 13.98 -14.89 0.23
N PHE A 292 14.79 -14.69 -0.81
CA PHE A 292 15.90 -13.75 -0.77
C PHE A 292 15.41 -12.32 -0.48
N GLY A 293 14.40 -11.85 -1.21
CA GLY A 293 13.79 -10.53 -1.01
C GLY A 293 13.17 -10.40 0.39
N LEU A 294 12.46 -11.42 0.86
CA LEU A 294 11.83 -11.43 2.19
C LEU A 294 12.86 -11.40 3.31
N ILE A 295 13.89 -12.25 3.26
CA ILE A 295 14.98 -12.28 4.25
C ILE A 295 15.67 -10.92 4.30
N MET A 296 15.96 -10.32 3.13
CA MET A 296 16.55 -8.99 3.05
C MET A 296 15.63 -7.93 3.66
N TYR A 297 14.32 -7.97 3.36
CA TYR A 297 13.32 -7.05 3.89
C TYR A 297 13.22 -7.12 5.42
N ILE A 298 13.12 -8.33 5.96
CA ILE A 298 13.07 -8.58 7.41
C ILE A 298 14.37 -8.10 8.07
N SER A 299 15.52 -8.50 7.54
CA SER A 299 16.82 -8.19 8.13
C SER A 299 17.11 -6.70 8.15
N CYS A 300 16.82 -5.98 7.06
CA CYS A 300 17.06 -4.53 7.01
C CYS A 300 16.08 -3.74 7.90
N THR A 301 14.86 -4.24 8.07
CA THR A 301 13.84 -3.66 8.97
C THR A 301 14.25 -3.85 10.42
N GLN A 302 14.59 -5.07 10.83
CA GLN A 302 15.08 -5.38 12.18
C GLN A 302 16.36 -4.59 12.50
N GLN A 303 17.29 -4.45 11.55
CA GLN A 303 18.49 -3.64 11.75
C GLN A 303 18.16 -2.17 12.03
N LYS A 304 17.18 -1.61 11.31
CA LYS A 304 16.75 -0.22 11.51
C LYS A 304 16.01 -0.03 12.84
N GLU A 305 15.14 -0.96 13.20
CA GLU A 305 14.38 -0.89 14.46
C GLU A 305 15.27 -1.11 15.68
N GLY A 306 16.16 -2.10 15.63
CA GLY A 306 17.16 -2.33 16.67
C GLY A 306 18.07 -1.11 16.88
N PHE A 307 18.36 -0.37 15.81
CA PHE A 307 19.11 0.87 15.88
C PHE A 307 18.30 2.01 16.51
N GLN A 308 17.03 2.16 16.16
CA GLN A 308 16.15 3.21 16.70
C GLN A 308 15.80 2.99 18.18
N ASN A 309 15.67 1.74 18.60
CA ASN A 309 15.34 1.38 19.97
C ASN A 309 16.59 1.24 20.86
N GLU A 310 17.76 1.68 20.38
CA GLU A 310 19.07 1.58 21.05
C GLU A 310 19.43 0.15 21.52
N LYS A 311 18.79 -0.88 20.96
CA LYS A 311 19.12 -2.29 21.26
C LYS A 311 20.41 -2.72 20.56
N LEU A 312 20.77 -2.05 19.46
CA LEU A 312 22.03 -2.25 18.74
C LEU A 312 23.06 -1.21 19.20
N ILE A 313 23.49 -1.28 20.47
CA ILE A 313 24.69 -0.56 20.95
C ILE A 313 25.87 -1.52 20.79
N HIS A 314 26.37 -1.67 19.57
CA HIS A 314 27.68 -2.28 19.35
C HIS A 314 28.64 -1.21 18.85
N LYS A 315 29.84 -1.14 19.45
CA LYS A 315 30.91 -0.18 19.11
C LYS A 315 31.33 -0.21 17.62
N ALA A 316 30.95 -1.24 16.87
CA ALA A 316 31.29 -1.43 15.46
C ALA A 316 30.29 -0.80 14.46
N ILE A 317 29.18 -0.22 14.90
CA ILE A 317 28.16 0.36 14.01
C ILE A 317 28.59 1.76 13.57
N ARG A 318 28.83 1.93 12.26
CA ARG A 318 29.14 3.25 11.69
C ARG A 318 27.86 4.09 11.66
N THR A 319 27.93 5.28 12.23
CA THR A 319 26.81 6.22 12.27
C THR A 319 27.24 7.64 11.93
N ILE A 320 26.31 8.45 11.45
CA ILE A 320 26.51 9.90 11.22
C ILE A 320 25.55 10.67 12.11
N SER A 321 26.07 11.52 12.98
CA SER A 321 25.24 12.34 13.88
C SER A 321 24.51 13.45 13.12
N VAL A 322 23.23 13.62 13.40
CA VAL A 322 22.37 14.68 12.84
C VAL A 322 22.48 15.92 13.72
N GLY A 323 23.63 16.59 13.63
CA GLY A 323 23.93 17.81 14.39
C GLY A 323 24.25 17.57 15.88
N SER A 324 24.82 18.59 16.51
CA SER A 324 25.34 18.51 17.90
C SER A 324 24.26 18.33 18.98
N ASN A 325 23.02 18.78 18.72
CA ASN A 325 21.99 18.94 19.78
C ASN A 325 20.76 18.03 19.63
N SER A 326 20.63 17.24 18.56
CA SER A 326 19.40 16.46 18.31
C SER A 326 19.41 15.04 18.85
N GLY A 327 20.59 14.49 19.16
CA GLY A 327 20.77 13.08 19.53
C GLY A 327 20.48 12.06 18.42
N LYS A 328 19.90 12.47 17.29
CA LYS A 328 19.55 11.58 16.17
C LYS A 328 20.78 11.19 15.37
N ARG A 329 20.85 9.94 14.92
CA ARG A 329 21.97 9.39 14.14
C ARG A 329 21.45 8.68 12.90
N PHE A 330 22.19 8.74 11.80
CA PHE A 330 21.98 7.90 10.63
C PHE A 330 22.79 6.61 10.76
N LEU A 331 22.14 5.49 10.42
CA LEU A 331 22.79 4.20 10.28
C LEU A 331 23.46 4.14 8.90
N VAL A 332 24.78 3.95 8.86
CA VAL A 332 25.59 3.81 7.62
C VAL A 332 26.40 2.51 7.61
N SER A 333 25.87 1.47 8.26
CA SER A 333 26.49 0.13 8.33
C SER A 333 25.48 -0.98 8.03
N GLY A 334 25.95 -2.17 7.65
CA GLY A 334 25.12 -3.27 7.19
C GLY A 334 24.37 -2.90 5.90
N TYR A 335 23.11 -3.31 5.77
CA TYR A 335 22.31 -3.04 4.56
C TYR A 335 22.19 -1.54 4.25
N TRP A 336 22.02 -0.71 5.28
CA TRP A 336 21.88 0.75 5.18
C TRP A 336 23.20 1.49 4.89
N GLY A 337 24.33 0.78 4.93
CA GLY A 337 25.64 1.28 4.46
C GLY A 337 25.95 0.89 3.02
N ILE A 338 25.30 -0.15 2.48
CA ILE A 338 25.46 -0.57 1.09
C ILE A 338 24.64 0.35 0.17
N VAL A 339 23.38 0.60 0.53
CA VAL A 339 22.44 1.46 -0.19
C VAL A 339 21.60 2.26 0.79
N GLN A 340 21.10 3.43 0.36
CA GLN A 340 20.31 4.31 1.24
C GLN A 340 18.94 3.73 1.62
N LYS A 341 18.33 2.92 0.73
CA LYS A 341 17.00 2.32 0.90
C LYS A 341 16.99 0.81 0.59
N PRO A 342 17.64 -0.04 1.42
CA PRO A 342 17.63 -1.48 1.21
C PRO A 342 16.23 -2.09 1.32
N ASP A 343 15.34 -1.48 2.11
CA ASP A 343 13.93 -1.88 2.24
C ASP A 343 13.18 -1.80 0.91
N TYR A 344 13.50 -0.81 0.08
CA TYR A 344 12.88 -0.63 -1.23
C TYR A 344 13.42 -1.64 -2.25
N VAL A 345 14.73 -1.93 -2.21
CA VAL A 345 15.34 -2.96 -3.06
C VAL A 345 14.75 -4.33 -2.77
N ALA A 346 14.63 -4.68 -1.49
CA ALA A 346 14.01 -5.93 -1.07
C ALA A 346 12.56 -6.03 -1.56
N TYR A 347 11.79 -4.95 -1.44
CA TYR A 347 10.41 -4.89 -1.93
C TYR A 347 10.33 -5.03 -3.47
N MET A 348 11.27 -4.43 -4.22
CA MET A 348 11.36 -4.60 -5.67
C MET A 348 11.63 -6.07 -6.06
N ILE A 349 12.55 -6.75 -5.35
CA ILE A 349 12.83 -8.18 -5.57
C ILE A 349 11.60 -9.04 -5.30
N ILE A 350 10.86 -8.77 -4.22
CA ILE A 350 9.61 -9.47 -3.90
C ILE A 350 8.60 -9.27 -5.03
N TRP A 351 8.39 -8.04 -5.49
CA TRP A 351 7.50 -7.74 -6.61
C TRP A 351 7.91 -8.41 -7.92
N PHE A 352 9.20 -8.47 -8.18
CA PHE A 352 9.74 -9.21 -9.33
C PHE A 352 9.39 -10.70 -9.24
N SER A 353 9.52 -11.31 -8.06
CA SER A 353 9.16 -12.72 -7.87
C SER A 353 7.66 -12.99 -8.12
N TRP A 354 6.77 -12.09 -7.69
CA TRP A 354 5.33 -12.23 -7.93
C TRP A 354 4.97 -12.08 -9.41
N THR A 355 5.54 -11.07 -10.09
CA THR A 355 5.27 -10.84 -11.51
C THR A 355 5.91 -11.90 -12.41
N MET A 356 7.04 -12.48 -11.98
CA MET A 356 7.63 -13.67 -12.60
C MET A 356 6.73 -14.89 -12.47
N ALA A 357 6.07 -15.09 -11.33
CA ALA A 357 5.07 -16.16 -11.14
C ALA A 357 3.80 -15.99 -12.01
N CYS A 358 3.65 -14.83 -12.64
CA CYS A 358 2.65 -14.56 -13.67
C CYS A 358 3.18 -14.78 -15.10
N GLY A 359 4.40 -15.31 -15.27
CA GLY A 359 4.98 -15.60 -16.59
C GLY A 359 5.51 -14.39 -17.37
N LEU A 360 5.68 -13.23 -16.73
CA LEU A 360 6.12 -11.97 -17.38
C LEU A 360 5.31 -11.60 -18.64
N SER A 361 3.99 -11.83 -18.59
CA SER A 361 3.06 -11.36 -19.62
C SER A 361 3.04 -9.83 -19.70
N ASN A 362 2.53 -9.28 -20.80
CA ASN A 362 2.43 -7.83 -21.02
C ASN A 362 1.76 -7.11 -19.82
N LEU A 363 0.72 -7.70 -19.22
CA LEU A 363 0.02 -7.09 -18.09
C LEU A 363 0.83 -7.19 -16.79
N SER A 364 1.46 -8.32 -16.50
CA SER A 364 2.25 -8.47 -15.27
C SER A 364 3.50 -7.57 -15.27
N VAL A 365 4.09 -7.32 -16.44
CA VAL A 365 5.18 -6.36 -16.61
C VAL A 365 4.70 -4.93 -16.37
N ILE A 366 3.49 -4.56 -16.82
CA ILE A 366 2.92 -3.23 -16.54
C ILE A 366 2.68 -3.05 -15.04
N ILE A 367 2.15 -4.06 -14.36
CA ILE A 367 2.00 -4.04 -12.90
C ILE A 367 3.37 -3.85 -12.23
N LEU A 368 4.40 -4.58 -12.68
CA LEU A 368 5.76 -4.42 -12.17
C LEU A 368 6.28 -2.98 -12.35
N LEU A 369 6.11 -2.40 -13.54
CA LEU A 369 6.54 -1.04 -13.85
C LEU A 369 5.82 0.00 -13.00
N LEU A 370 4.52 -0.18 -12.77
CA LEU A 370 3.74 0.69 -11.87
C LEU A 370 4.28 0.61 -10.44
N MET A 371 4.59 -0.59 -9.95
CA MET A 371 5.14 -0.78 -8.62
C MET A 371 6.53 -0.18 -8.49
N TYR A 372 7.42 -0.39 -9.46
CA TYR A 372 8.75 0.20 -9.47
C TYR A 372 8.69 1.72 -9.56
N GLY A 373 7.82 2.26 -10.42
CA GLY A 373 7.56 3.69 -10.49
C GLY A 373 7.08 4.27 -9.16
N SER A 374 6.17 3.57 -8.46
CA SER A 374 5.71 3.99 -7.13
C SER A 374 6.85 4.03 -6.09
N VAL A 375 7.75 3.03 -6.11
CA VAL A 375 8.92 2.97 -5.24
C VAL A 375 9.88 4.13 -5.50
N LEU A 376 10.10 4.48 -6.77
CA LEU A 376 10.94 5.63 -7.15
C LEU A 376 10.33 6.95 -6.68
N VAL A 377 9.01 7.11 -6.80
CA VAL A 377 8.30 8.29 -6.28
C VAL A 377 8.44 8.37 -4.75
N TRP A 378 8.25 7.25 -4.04
CA TRP A 378 8.43 7.22 -2.58
C TRP A 378 9.87 7.50 -2.14
N LEU A 379 10.84 7.04 -2.94
CA LEU A 379 12.25 7.34 -2.72
C LEU A 379 12.48 8.85 -2.81
N GLN A 380 12.06 9.47 -3.91
CA GLN A 380 12.23 10.90 -4.13
C GLN A 380 11.58 11.73 -3.02
N GLN A 381 10.33 11.39 -2.65
CA GLN A 381 9.61 12.03 -1.55
C GLN A 381 10.36 11.90 -0.22
N THR A 382 10.88 10.71 0.08
CA THR A 382 11.60 10.48 1.34
C THR A 382 12.94 11.23 1.38
N THR A 383 13.69 11.20 0.28
CA THR A 383 14.98 11.89 0.16
C THR A 383 14.81 13.39 0.34
N TYR A 384 13.88 13.99 -0.40
CA TYR A 384 13.59 15.42 -0.29
C TYR A 384 13.20 15.81 1.14
N TYR A 385 12.30 15.04 1.77
CA TYR A 385 11.86 15.31 3.14
C TYR A 385 13.04 15.27 4.14
N LYS A 386 13.89 14.24 4.04
CA LYS A 386 15.05 14.12 4.95
C LYS A 386 16.05 15.25 4.74
N GLN A 387 16.29 15.65 3.50
CA GLN A 387 17.19 16.77 3.17
C GLN A 387 16.70 18.08 3.82
N HIS A 388 15.41 18.40 3.67
CA HIS A 388 14.84 19.64 4.20
C HIS A 388 14.69 19.66 5.72
N THR A 389 14.41 18.51 6.33
CA THR A 389 14.22 18.43 7.79
C THR A 389 15.53 18.38 8.58
N MET A 390 16.59 17.81 8.00
CA MET A 390 17.87 17.59 8.68
C MET A 390 18.95 18.61 8.29
N GLY A 391 18.74 19.36 7.21
CA GLY A 391 19.66 20.36 6.68
C GLY A 391 20.64 19.76 5.66
N ASN A 392 20.93 20.52 4.61
CA ASN A 392 21.74 20.10 3.46
C ASN A 392 23.11 19.54 3.88
N ASN A 393 23.84 20.24 4.76
CA ASN A 393 25.18 19.83 5.16
C ASN A 393 25.25 18.44 5.83
N VAL A 394 24.20 18.02 6.55
CA VAL A 394 24.15 16.69 7.17
C VAL A 394 23.75 15.64 6.12
N TRP A 395 22.82 16.00 5.24
CA TRP A 395 22.38 15.13 4.16
C TRP A 395 23.53 14.83 3.18
N ASP A 396 24.32 15.85 2.81
CA ASP A 396 25.47 15.69 1.91
C ASP A 396 26.55 14.78 2.52
N LYS A 397 26.78 14.86 3.83
CA LYS A 397 27.66 13.92 4.55
C LYS A 397 27.14 12.49 4.49
N TYR A 398 25.82 12.31 4.62
CA TYR A 398 25.18 11.00 4.49
C TYR A 398 25.27 10.45 3.06
N GLU A 399 25.00 11.26 2.05
CA GLU A 399 25.13 10.87 0.64
C GLU A 399 26.59 10.56 0.27
N THR A 400 27.56 11.28 0.83
CA THR A 400 28.98 10.97 0.62
C THR A 400 29.36 9.61 1.23
N ALA A 401 28.80 9.28 2.40
CA ALA A 401 29.06 8.00 3.05
C ALA A 401 28.33 6.82 2.39
N VAL A 402 27.12 7.06 1.85
CA VAL A 402 26.29 6.05 1.18
C VAL A 402 25.78 6.65 -0.14
N PRO A 403 26.61 6.67 -1.20
CA PRO A 403 26.26 7.34 -2.45
C PRO A 403 25.16 6.61 -3.25
N LYS A 404 25.00 5.30 -3.01
CA LYS A 404 24.07 4.43 -3.75
C LYS A 404 22.67 4.54 -3.16
N LYS A 405 21.68 4.96 -3.94
CA LYS A 405 20.29 5.15 -3.46
C LYS A 405 19.51 3.83 -3.41
N LEU A 406 19.57 3.03 -4.47
CA LEU A 406 18.82 1.77 -4.62
C LEU A 406 19.69 0.62 -5.08
N ILE A 407 20.20 0.66 -6.31
CA ILE A 407 20.93 -0.44 -6.93
C ILE A 407 22.42 -0.09 -6.94
N PRO A 408 23.27 -0.91 -6.29
CA PRO A 408 24.71 -0.70 -6.34
C PRO A 408 25.19 -0.58 -7.79
N PHE A 409 25.98 0.47 -8.06
CA PHE A 409 26.60 0.76 -9.37
C PHE A 409 25.67 1.22 -10.49
N ILE A 410 24.36 1.41 -10.23
CA ILE A 410 23.41 1.96 -11.21
C ILE A 410 22.82 3.27 -10.70
N TYR A 411 22.23 3.25 -9.50
CA TYR A 411 21.50 4.38 -8.92
C TYR A 411 21.41 4.23 -7.40
#